data_AF-B1I5J2-F1
#
_entry.id   AF-B1I5J2-F1
#
_cell.length_a   1.000
_cell.length_b   1.000
_cell.length_c   1.000
_cell.angle_alpha   90.00
_cell.angle_beta   90.00
_cell.angle_gamma   90.00
#
_symmetry.space_group_name_H-M   'P 1'
#
loop_
_entity.id
_entity.type
_entity.pdbx_description
1 polymer ?
#
loop_
_entity_poly.entity_id
_entity_poly.type
_entity_poly.pdbx_seq_one_letter_code
_entity_poly.pdbx_strand_id
1 'polypeptide(L)'
;MVVDNPWLFTMLYLGGVLVMFAVLAGGFFVWLRRQRRSFDEELELRAAREPEPEIQLKNLENQIEKLIRVNTEMNERLKWMEGQLSALMAQGGRPGRKVPLHEQVYQAFDRGKPVTELARQFGRHKGEIELMLNLRRMRREGESG
;
A
#
# COMPACT_ATOMS: atom_id res chain seq x y z
N MET A 1 71.26 11.41 -61.35
CA MET A 1 72.06 11.91 -60.23
C MET A 1 71.13 12.05 -59.05
N VAL A 2 71.22 11.09 -58.15
CA VAL A 2 70.22 10.75 -57.14
C VAL A 2 70.78 11.20 -55.79
N VAL A 3 70.08 12.15 -55.16
CA VAL A 3 70.08 12.49 -53.72
C VAL A 3 71.36 12.14 -52.92
N ASP A 4 72.41 12.95 -53.01
CA ASP A 4 73.63 12.78 -52.17
C ASP A 4 73.55 13.50 -50.81
N ASN A 5 72.37 13.95 -50.37
CA ASN A 5 72.20 14.54 -49.04
C ASN A 5 71.07 13.85 -48.25
N PRO A 6 71.36 12.77 -47.51
CA PRO A 6 70.37 12.05 -46.71
C PRO A 6 69.69 12.95 -45.67
N TRP A 7 70.40 13.98 -45.19
CA TRP A 7 69.87 14.98 -44.25
C TRP A 7 68.77 15.87 -44.82
N LEU A 8 68.81 16.18 -46.12
CA LEU A 8 67.73 16.96 -46.74
C LEU A 8 66.46 16.12 -46.85
N PHE A 9 66.59 14.83 -47.17
CA PHE A 9 65.44 13.93 -47.23
C PHE A 9 64.81 13.70 -45.85
N THR A 10 65.62 13.52 -44.81
CA THR A 10 65.11 13.38 -43.43
C THR A 10 64.42 14.65 -42.96
N MET A 11 64.97 15.84 -43.23
CA MET A 11 64.34 17.11 -42.86
C MET A 11 63.02 17.36 -43.60
N LEU A 12 62.95 17.02 -44.89
CA LEU A 12 61.75 17.16 -45.70
C LEU A 12 60.66 16.16 -45.26
N TYR A 13 61.06 14.93 -44.95
CA TYR A 13 60.18 13.91 -44.39
C TYR A 13 59.66 14.31 -43.00
N LEU A 14 60.52 14.80 -42.11
CA LEU A 14 60.13 15.25 -40.77
C LEU A 14 59.13 16.42 -40.86
N GLY A 15 59.40 17.39 -41.74
CA GLY A 15 58.49 18.50 -42.01
C GLY A 15 57.13 18.04 -42.51
N GLY A 16 57.10 17.10 -43.46
CA GLY A 16 55.86 16.50 -43.96
C GLY A 16 55.05 15.80 -42.87
N VAL A 17 55.71 15.00 -42.03
CA VAL A 17 55.06 14.31 -40.90
C VAL A 17 54.48 15.32 -39.89
N LEU A 18 55.21 16.39 -39.61
CA LEU A 18 54.78 17.42 -38.64
C LEU A 18 53.55 18.18 -39.14
N VAL A 19 53.50 18.53 -40.43
CA VAL A 19 52.31 19.14 -41.06
C VAL A 19 51.12 18.19 -41.02
N MET A 20 51.34 16.90 -41.30
CA MET A 20 50.27 15.90 -41.28
C MET A 20 49.69 15.72 -39.88
N PHE A 21 50.54 15.69 -38.85
CA PHE A 21 50.11 15.69 -37.44
C PHE A 21 49.33 16.95 -37.06
N ALA A 22 49.76 18.13 -37.52
CA ALA A 22 49.06 19.39 -37.24
C ALA A 22 47.65 19.41 -37.85
N VAL A 23 47.49 18.88 -39.07
CA VAL A 23 46.19 18.77 -39.74
C VAL A 23 45.28 17.77 -39.01
N LEU A 24 45.81 16.60 -38.61
CA LEU A 24 45.06 15.62 -37.84
C LEU A 24 44.64 16.17 -36.47
N ALA A 25 45.55 16.84 -35.76
CA ALA A 25 45.27 17.45 -34.47
C ALA A 25 44.23 18.58 -34.58
N GLY A 26 44.33 19.42 -35.62
CA GLY A 26 43.34 20.47 -35.88
C GLY A 26 41.95 19.90 -36.20
N GLY A 27 41.88 18.87 -37.05
CA GLY A 27 40.63 18.16 -37.35
C GLY A 27 40.03 17.49 -36.12
N PHE A 28 40.87 16.80 -35.32
CA PHE A 28 40.47 16.17 -34.07
C PHE A 28 39.98 17.20 -33.04
N PHE A 29 40.61 18.37 -32.96
CA PHE A 29 40.20 19.45 -32.06
C PHE A 29 38.85 20.04 -32.48
N VAL A 30 38.62 20.26 -33.79
CA VAL A 30 37.33 20.71 -34.30
C VAL A 30 36.24 19.67 -34.06
N TRP A 31 36.56 18.38 -34.25
CA TRP A 31 35.66 17.27 -33.97
C TRP A 31 35.30 17.18 -32.48
N LEU A 32 36.28 17.26 -31.58
CA LEU A 32 36.06 17.31 -30.13
C LEU A 32 35.23 18.52 -29.72
N ARG A 33 35.49 19.70 -30.30
CA ARG A 33 34.72 20.91 -30.02
C ARG A 33 33.27 20.78 -30.49
N ARG A 34 33.04 20.14 -31.63
CA ARG A 34 31.69 19.85 -32.14
C ARG A 34 30.98 18.83 -31.26
N GLN A 35 31.68 17.80 -30.80
CA GLN A 35 31.12 16.77 -29.93
C GLN A 35 30.79 17.31 -28.53
N ARG A 36 31.60 18.21 -27.98
CA ARG A 36 31.26 18.90 -26.71
C ARG A 36 29.96 19.69 -26.81
N ARG A 37 29.72 20.40 -27.93
CA ARG A 37 28.47 21.15 -28.13
C ARG A 37 27.23 20.25 -28.10
N SER A 38 27.28 19.08 -28.72
CA SER A 38 26.14 18.14 -28.67
C SER A 38 25.89 17.58 -27.26
N PHE A 39 26.95 17.41 -26.46
CA PHE A 39 26.79 16.97 -25.07
C PHE A 39 26.20 18.08 -24.18
N ASP A 40 26.61 19.33 -24.38
CA ASP A 40 26.05 20.46 -23.62
C ASP A 40 24.55 20.66 -23.93
N GLU A 41 24.13 20.55 -25.21
CA GLU A 41 22.72 20.61 -25.58
C GLU A 41 21.89 19.45 -24.97
N GLU A 42 22.43 18.23 -24.93
CA GLU A 42 21.76 17.09 -24.29
C GLU A 42 21.66 17.24 -22.76
N LEU A 43 22.67 17.86 -22.13
CA LEU A 43 22.66 18.14 -20.70
C LEU A 43 21.66 19.25 -20.37
N GLU A 44 21.57 20.31 -21.17
CA GLU A 44 20.56 21.36 -20.99
C GLU A 44 19.14 20.85 -21.22
N LEU A 45 18.93 19.99 -22.23
CA LEU A 45 17.63 19.34 -22.47
C LEU A 45 17.23 18.39 -21.34
N ARG A 46 18.20 17.69 -20.72
CA ARG A 46 17.94 16.82 -19.56
C ARG A 46 17.75 17.62 -18.27
N ALA A 47 18.53 18.67 -18.06
CA ALA A 47 18.39 19.58 -16.92
C ALA A 47 17.05 20.34 -16.98
N ALA A 48 16.59 20.74 -18.16
CA ALA A 48 15.26 21.33 -18.36
C ALA A 48 14.11 20.31 -18.20
N ARG A 49 14.42 19.01 -18.19
CA ARG A 49 13.44 17.92 -18.01
C ARG A 49 13.41 17.40 -16.57
N GLU A 50 14.35 17.78 -15.71
CA GLU A 50 14.18 17.60 -14.28
C GLU A 50 13.16 18.63 -13.79
N PRO A 51 11.95 18.21 -13.36
CA PRO A 51 11.00 19.14 -12.81
C PRO A 51 11.65 19.81 -11.60
N GLU A 52 11.68 21.15 -11.61
CA GLU A 52 12.38 21.97 -10.62
C GLU A 52 12.15 21.40 -9.21
N PRO A 53 13.20 21.29 -8.39
CA PRO A 53 13.08 20.76 -7.03
C PRO A 53 11.99 21.49 -6.24
N GLU A 54 11.72 22.76 -6.55
CA GLU A 54 10.62 23.56 -6.00
C GLU A 54 9.22 23.02 -6.34
N ILE A 55 8.99 22.57 -7.58
CA ILE A 55 7.72 21.97 -8.00
C ILE A 55 7.50 20.64 -7.27
N GLN A 56 8.56 19.85 -7.11
CA GLN A 56 8.50 18.62 -6.32
C GLN A 56 8.23 18.91 -4.85
N LEU A 57 8.91 19.92 -4.28
CA LEU A 57 8.69 20.36 -2.90
C LEU A 57 7.23 20.77 -2.67
N LYS A 58 6.68 21.57 -3.58
CA LYS A 58 5.30 22.05 -3.51
C LYS A 58 4.27 20.93 -3.66
N ASN A 59 4.56 19.95 -4.52
CA ASN A 59 3.70 18.76 -4.65
C ASN A 59 3.74 17.90 -3.38
N LEU A 60 4.93 17.72 -2.78
CA LEU A 60 5.07 17.00 -1.52
C LEU A 60 4.41 17.75 -0.36
N GLU A 61 4.54 19.07 -0.31
CA GLU A 61 3.88 19.94 0.67
C GLU A 61 2.36 19.81 0.59
N ASN A 62 1.79 19.89 -0.62
CA ASN A 62 0.35 19.66 -0.85
C ASN A 62 -0.09 18.25 -0.43
N GLN A 63 0.74 17.23 -0.67
CA GLN A 63 0.44 15.86 -0.25
C GLN A 63 0.46 15.71 1.28
N ILE A 64 1.43 16.33 1.94
CA ILE A 64 1.54 16.36 3.40
C ILE A 64 0.33 17.07 4.01
N GLU A 65 -0.07 18.23 3.48
CA GLU A 65 -1.24 18.96 3.96
C GLU A 65 -2.54 18.14 3.82
N LYS A 66 -2.69 17.43 2.69
CA LYS A 66 -3.82 16.51 2.47
C LYS A 66 -3.81 15.37 3.48
N LEU A 67 -2.64 14.78 3.76
CA LEU A 67 -2.48 13.72 4.76
C LEU A 67 -2.79 14.20 6.18
N ILE A 68 -2.38 15.42 6.53
CA ILE A 68 -2.71 16.04 7.81
C ILE A 68 -4.23 16.19 7.94
N ARG A 69 -4.89 16.75 6.92
CA ARG A 69 -6.34 16.95 6.93
C ARG A 69 -7.11 15.63 7.10
N VAL A 70 -6.71 14.60 6.36
CA VAL A 70 -7.35 13.29 6.47
C VAL A 70 -7.10 12.66 7.85
N ASN A 71 -5.90 12.77 8.41
CA ASN A 71 -5.62 12.29 9.76
C ASN A 71 -6.45 13.02 10.82
N THR A 72 -6.58 14.35 10.72
CA THR A 72 -7.42 15.12 11.65
C THR A 72 -8.88 14.69 11.57
N GLU A 73 -9.42 14.51 10.36
CA GLU A 73 -10.79 14.05 10.15
C GLU A 73 -11.02 12.63 10.67
N MET A 74 -10.06 11.71 10.43
CA MET A 74 -10.13 10.34 10.96
C MET A 74 -10.06 10.33 12.48
N ASN A 75 -9.22 11.17 13.09
CA ASN A 75 -9.10 11.27 14.54
C ASN A 75 -10.38 11.82 15.18
N GLU A 76 -11.02 12.81 14.57
CA GLU A 76 -12.34 13.30 15.01
C GLU A 76 -13.42 12.23 14.91
N ARG A 77 -13.45 11.47 13.80
CA ARG A 77 -14.37 10.34 13.63
C ARG A 77 -14.12 9.23 14.66
N LEU A 78 -12.86 8.93 14.96
CA LEU A 78 -12.50 7.97 16.00
C LEU A 78 -12.97 8.43 17.37
N LYS A 79 -12.69 9.68 17.76
CA LYS A 79 -13.19 10.26 19.02
C LYS A 79 -14.71 10.23 19.11
N TRP A 80 -15.40 10.50 18.01
CA TRP A 80 -16.86 10.42 17.96
C TRP A 80 -17.35 8.98 18.14
N MET A 81 -16.75 8.00 17.46
CA MET A 81 -17.09 6.59 17.63
C MET A 81 -16.75 6.08 19.03
N GLU A 82 -15.63 6.49 19.61
CA GLU A 82 -15.26 6.20 21.00
C GLU A 82 -16.28 6.78 21.97
N GLY A 83 -16.73 8.01 21.74
CA GLY A 83 -17.80 8.64 22.51
C GLY A 83 -19.11 7.86 22.44
N GLN A 84 -19.49 7.39 21.24
CA GLN A 84 -20.67 6.54 21.06
C GLN A 84 -20.52 5.18 21.72
N LEU A 85 -19.36 4.52 21.59
CA LEU A 85 -19.08 3.26 22.25
C LEU A 85 -19.08 3.41 23.76
N SER A 86 -18.52 4.50 24.28
CA SER A 86 -18.52 4.81 25.70
C SER A 86 -19.95 5.04 26.20
N ALA A 87 -20.78 5.79 25.47
CA ALA A 87 -22.19 5.97 25.77
C ALA A 87 -22.97 4.65 25.74
N LEU A 88 -22.75 3.80 24.71
CA LEU A 88 -23.35 2.47 24.60
C LEU A 88 -22.91 1.53 25.72
N MET A 89 -21.65 1.61 26.16
CA MET A 89 -21.14 0.82 27.28
C MET A 89 -21.69 1.33 28.62
N ALA A 90 -21.77 2.65 28.82
CA ALA A 90 -22.34 3.28 30.00
C ALA A 90 -23.85 3.01 30.13
N GLN A 91 -24.57 2.90 29.00
CA GLN A 91 -26.00 2.59 28.98
C GLN A 91 -26.31 1.09 29.18
N GLY A 92 -25.30 0.25 29.41
CA GLY A 92 -25.45 -1.18 29.65
C GLY A 92 -24.85 -1.98 28.52
N GLY A 93 -23.54 -2.25 28.63
CA GLY A 93 -22.77 -3.02 27.68
C GLY A 93 -23.49 -4.29 27.20
N ARG A 94 -23.56 -4.45 25.88
CA ARG A 94 -24.09 -5.60 25.15
C ARG A 94 -25.54 -5.97 25.56
N PRO A 95 -26.50 -6.04 24.63
CA PRO A 95 -27.41 -7.19 24.69
C PRO A 95 -26.51 -8.41 24.47
N GLY A 96 -25.87 -8.92 25.53
CA GLY A 96 -25.47 -10.31 25.56
C GLY A 96 -26.74 -11.03 25.17
N ARG A 97 -26.76 -11.61 23.96
CA ARG A 97 -27.87 -12.34 23.39
C ARG A 97 -28.33 -13.29 24.49
N LYS A 98 -29.33 -12.89 25.28
CA LYS A 98 -29.87 -13.71 26.36
C LYS A 98 -30.42 -14.88 25.59
N VAL A 99 -29.71 -16.00 25.66
CA VAL A 99 -30.11 -17.25 25.01
C VAL A 99 -31.59 -17.41 25.36
N PRO A 100 -32.50 -17.38 24.38
CA PRO A 100 -33.91 -17.36 24.67
C PRO A 100 -34.25 -18.59 25.52
N LEU A 101 -35.21 -18.45 26.43
CA LEU A 101 -35.52 -19.44 27.46
C LEU A 101 -35.62 -20.88 26.90
N HIS A 102 -36.22 -21.04 25.72
CA HIS A 102 -36.35 -22.33 25.05
C HIS A 102 -35.01 -22.97 24.67
N GLU A 103 -34.04 -22.17 24.24
CA GLU A 103 -32.72 -22.66 23.87
C GLU A 103 -31.92 -23.07 25.12
N GLN A 104 -32.15 -22.40 26.27
CA GLN A 104 -31.61 -22.85 27.55
C GLN A 104 -32.23 -24.18 28.01
N VAL A 105 -33.54 -24.35 27.84
CA VAL A 105 -34.26 -25.61 28.13
C VAL A 105 -33.74 -26.74 27.24
N TYR A 106 -33.51 -26.48 25.95
CA TYR A 106 -32.94 -27.45 25.01
C TYR A 106 -31.53 -27.88 25.42
N GLN A 107 -30.65 -26.93 25.74
CA GLN A 107 -29.29 -27.26 26.19
C GLN A 107 -29.29 -28.04 27.51
N ALA A 108 -30.20 -27.71 28.43
CA ALA A 108 -30.31 -28.41 29.70
C ALA A 108 -30.85 -29.84 29.54
N PHE A 109 -31.79 -30.05 28.61
CA PHE A 109 -32.26 -31.38 28.24
C PHE A 109 -31.19 -32.21 27.52
N ASP A 110 -30.44 -31.61 26.59
CA ASP A 110 -29.33 -32.26 25.88
C ASP A 110 -28.20 -32.68 26.84
N ARG A 111 -28.08 -32.03 28.00
CA ARG A 111 -27.18 -32.42 29.10
C ARG A 111 -27.73 -33.55 29.99
N GLY A 112 -28.90 -34.12 29.65
CA GLY A 112 -29.48 -35.27 30.34
C GLY A 112 -30.40 -34.93 31.52
N LYS A 113 -30.81 -33.67 31.71
CA LYS A 113 -31.73 -33.32 32.80
C LYS A 113 -33.16 -33.80 32.52
N PRO A 114 -33.83 -34.43 33.50
CA PRO A 114 -35.22 -34.86 33.34
C PRO A 114 -36.18 -33.67 33.30
N VAL A 115 -37.31 -33.84 32.60
CA VAL A 115 -38.35 -32.81 32.38
C VAL A 115 -38.87 -32.22 33.70
N THR A 116 -39.01 -33.02 34.74
CA THR A 116 -39.46 -32.58 36.07
C THR A 116 -38.48 -31.62 36.75
N GLU A 117 -37.18 -31.83 36.53
CA GLU A 117 -36.13 -30.96 37.06
C GLU A 117 -36.02 -29.66 36.26
N LEU A 118 -36.21 -29.73 34.94
CA LEU A 118 -36.32 -28.55 34.08
C LEU A 118 -37.53 -27.69 34.47
N ALA A 119 -38.70 -28.31 34.69
CA ALA A 119 -39.91 -27.63 35.15
C ALA A 119 -39.66 -26.86 36.46
N ARG A 120 -38.98 -27.49 37.43
CA ARG A 120 -38.59 -26.86 38.69
C ARG A 120 -37.56 -25.74 38.50
N GLN A 121 -36.53 -25.97 37.67
CA GLN A 121 -35.43 -25.04 37.44
C GLN A 121 -35.88 -23.76 36.73
N PHE A 122 -36.80 -23.89 35.76
CA PHE A 122 -37.27 -22.78 34.93
C PHE A 122 -38.62 -22.21 35.40
N GLY A 123 -39.20 -22.75 36.49
CA GLY A 123 -40.47 -22.27 37.06
C GLY A 123 -41.66 -22.48 36.12
N ARG A 124 -41.67 -23.58 35.37
CA ARG A 124 -42.64 -23.88 34.30
C ARG A 124 -43.38 -25.17 34.60
N HIS A 125 -44.57 -25.32 34.03
CA HIS A 125 -45.32 -26.56 34.16
C HIS A 125 -44.66 -27.67 33.32
N LYS A 126 -44.77 -28.91 33.78
CA LYS A 126 -44.22 -30.10 33.08
C LYS A 126 -44.69 -30.15 31.61
N GLY A 127 -45.97 -29.89 31.37
CA GLY A 127 -46.55 -29.87 30.02
C GLY A 127 -45.98 -28.77 29.11
N GLU A 128 -45.57 -27.62 29.67
CA GLU A 128 -44.93 -26.56 28.88
C GLU A 128 -43.52 -26.98 28.43
N ILE A 129 -42.74 -27.61 29.32
CA ILE A 129 -41.41 -28.13 28.96
C ILE A 129 -41.54 -29.23 27.90
N GLU A 130 -42.50 -30.15 28.06
CA GLU A 130 -42.75 -31.22 27.08
C GLU A 130 -43.16 -30.65 25.71
N LEU A 131 -44.02 -29.63 25.69
CA LEU A 131 -44.42 -28.95 24.46
C LEU A 131 -43.22 -28.33 23.75
N MET A 132 -42.35 -27.63 24.48
CA MET A 132 -41.15 -27.02 23.92
C MET A 132 -40.22 -28.08 23.29
N LEU A 133 -39.99 -29.19 23.98
CA LEU A 133 -39.17 -30.29 23.47
C LEU A 133 -39.80 -30.97 22.25
N ASN A 134 -41.12 -31.14 22.25
CA ASN A 134 -41.83 -31.76 21.13
C ASN A 134 -41.84 -30.87 19.87
N LEU A 135 -42.00 -29.56 20.03
CA LEU A 135 -41.87 -28.60 18.93
C LEU A 135 -40.48 -28.61 18.30
N ARG A 136 -39.42 -28.75 19.11
CA ARG A 136 -38.04 -28.94 18.61
C ARG A 136 -37.91 -30.22 17.81
N ARG A 137 -38.50 -31.32 18.28
CA ARG A 137 -38.48 -32.63 17.62
C ARG A 137 -39.17 -32.56 16.26
N MET A 138 -40.38 -32.02 16.20
CA MET A 138 -41.14 -31.85 14.95
C MET A 138 -40.40 -30.99 13.93
N ARG A 139 -39.72 -29.91 14.37
CA ARG A 139 -38.90 -29.09 13.47
C ARG A 139 -37.74 -29.89 12.85
N ARG A 140 -37.04 -30.71 13.64
CA ARG A 140 -35.93 -31.54 13.15
C ARG A 140 -36.40 -32.65 12.20
N GLU A 141 -37.54 -33.26 12.51
CA GLU A 141 -38.14 -34.31 11.66
C GLU A 141 -38.65 -33.72 10.33
N GLY A 142 -39.20 -32.50 10.33
CA GLY A 142 -39.62 -31.80 9.12
C GLY A 142 -38.50 -31.23 8.23
N GLU A 143 -37.29 -31.09 8.75
CA GLU A 143 -36.10 -30.69 7.98
C GLU A 143 -35.36 -31.88 7.34
N SER A 144 -35.74 -33.11 7.69
CA SER A 144 -35.07 -34.36 7.26
C SER A 144 -35.89 -35.21 6.28
N GLY A 145 -37.00 -34.69 5.76
CA GLY A 145 -37.86 -35.33 4.76
C GLY A 145 -38.04 -34.46 3.52
#